data_AF-A0A326S0J5-F1
#
_entry.id   AF-A0A326S0J5-F1
#
_cell.length_a   1.000
_cell.length_b   1.000
_cell.length_c   1.000
_cell.angle_alpha   90.00
_cell.angle_beta   90.00
_cell.angle_gamma   90.00
#
_symmetry.space_group_name_H-M   'P 1'
#
loop_
_entity.id
_entity.type
_entity.pdbx_description
1 polymer ?
#
loop_
_entity_poly.entity_id
_entity_poly.type
_entity_poly.pdbx_seq_one_letter_code
_entity_poly.pdbx_strand_id
1 'polypeptide(L)' 'MNAVKMEKVVAEVIGKLEKIKQTELASELSWCWVSYQNDGNPVGVTEKAGKALEAFKVARDQNSKAVAKKLVEDLEKALA' A
#
# COMPACT_ATOMS: atom_id res chain seq x y z
N MET A 1 12.53 -11.83 3.22
CA MET A 1 11.47 -11.03 2.58
C MET A 1 11.34 -11.48 1.13
N ASN A 2 10.20 -12.01 0.69
CA ASN A 2 10.00 -12.41 -0.71
C ASN A 2 9.51 -11.20 -1.50
N ALA A 3 10.42 -10.53 -2.22
CA ALA A 3 10.10 -9.36 -3.06
C ALA A 3 8.92 -9.59 -4.01
N VAL A 4 8.76 -10.83 -4.52
CA VAL A 4 7.67 -11.23 -5.41
C VAL A 4 6.29 -11.14 -4.76
N LYS A 5 6.18 -11.41 -3.45
CA LYS A 5 4.90 -11.28 -2.73
C LYS A 5 4.57 -9.80 -2.51
N MET A 6 5.58 -9.02 -2.14
CA MET A 6 5.46 -7.60 -1.87
C MET A 6 5.03 -6.79 -3.10
N GLU A 7 5.54 -7.12 -4.29
CA GLU A 7 5.13 -6.46 -5.55
C GLU A 7 3.63 -6.59 -5.82
N LYS A 8 3.08 -7.80 -5.65
CA LYS A 8 1.64 -8.04 -5.84
C LYS A 8 0.80 -7.25 -4.83
N VAL A 9 1.26 -7.20 -3.60
CA VAL A 9 0.60 -6.46 -2.51
C VAL A 9 0.59 -4.98 -2.82
N VAL A 10 1.74 -4.41 -3.15
CA VAL A 10 1.88 -3.00 -3.49
C VAL A 10 1.02 -2.66 -4.71
N ALA A 11 1.01 -3.48 -5.76
CA ALA A 11 0.16 -3.27 -6.92
C ALA A 11 -1.33 -3.29 -6.58
N GLU A 12 -1.79 -4.23 -5.74
CA GLU A 12 -3.18 -4.23 -5.29
C GLU A 12 -3.51 -3.03 -4.40
N VAL A 13 -2.57 -2.59 -3.55
CA VAL A 13 -2.72 -1.41 -2.67
C VAL A 13 -2.85 -0.14 -3.50
N ILE A 14 -1.98 0.07 -4.48
CA ILE A 14 -2.03 1.19 -5.44
C ILE A 14 -3.38 1.19 -6.15
N GLY A 15 -3.78 0.07 -6.75
CA GLY A 15 -5.06 -0.03 -7.46
C GLY A 15 -6.28 0.20 -6.56
N LYS A 16 -6.17 -0.05 -5.25
CA LYS A 16 -7.22 0.27 -4.28
C LYS A 16 -7.21 1.72 -3.85
N LEU A 17 -6.02 2.30 -3.64
CA LEU A 17 -5.84 3.72 -3.38
C LEU A 17 -6.45 4.56 -4.50
N GLU A 18 -6.21 4.21 -5.76
CA GLU A 18 -6.84 4.88 -6.91
C GLU A 18 -8.37 4.80 -6.87
N LYS A 19 -8.94 3.64 -6.50
CA LYS A 19 -10.39 3.45 -6.38
C LYS A 19 -11.02 4.29 -5.27
N ILE A 20 -10.30 4.56 -4.18
CA ILE A 20 -10.76 5.43 -3.09
C ILE A 20 -10.38 6.91 -3.31
N LYS A 21 -9.99 7.27 -4.54
CA LYS A 21 -9.53 8.62 -4.93
C LYS A 21 -8.28 9.10 -4.20
N GLN A 22 -7.46 8.19 -3.69
CA GLN A 22 -6.14 8.44 -3.11
C GLN A 22 -5.04 8.24 -4.16
N THR A 23 -5.17 8.87 -5.33
CA THR A 23 -4.23 8.77 -6.46
C THR A 23 -2.84 9.30 -6.14
N GLU A 24 -2.75 10.31 -5.25
CA GLU A 24 -1.48 10.87 -4.81
C GLU A 24 -0.68 9.83 -4.01
N LEU A 25 -1.30 9.24 -2.99
CA LEU A 25 -0.74 8.13 -2.21
C LEU A 25 -0.40 6.91 -3.07
N ALA A 26 -1.24 6.59 -4.07
CA ALA A 26 -0.97 5.50 -5.01
C ALA A 26 0.31 5.74 -5.82
N SER A 27 0.49 6.98 -6.30
CA SER A 27 1.68 7.36 -7.08
C SER A 27 2.94 7.40 -6.21
N GLU A 28 2.84 7.94 -4.99
CA GLU A 28 3.96 7.96 -4.04
C GLU A 28 4.39 6.55 -3.64
N LEU A 29 3.43 5.65 -3.35
CA LEU A 29 3.74 4.27 -2.99
C LEU A 29 4.39 3.52 -4.15
N SER A 30 3.91 3.74 -5.38
CA SER A 30 4.53 3.20 -6.59
C SER A 30 5.98 3.68 -6.76
N TRP A 31 6.22 4.98 -6.52
CA TRP A 31 7.55 5.56 -6.63
C TRP A 31 8.51 5.01 -5.55
N CYS A 32 8.05 4.94 -4.31
CA CYS A 32 8.82 4.33 -3.22
C CYS A 32 9.12 2.85 -3.49
N TRP A 33 8.21 2.10 -4.13
CA TRP A 33 8.44 0.70 -4.50
C TRP A 33 9.58 0.54 -5.51
N VAL A 34 9.55 1.32 -6.59
CA VAL A 34 10.62 1.32 -7.60
C VAL A 34 11.94 1.80 -6.99
N SER A 35 11.89 2.77 -6.06
CA SER A 35 13.06 3.23 -5.32
C SER A 35 13.63 2.12 -4.43
N TYR A 36 12.79 1.37 -3.72
CA TYR A 36 13.21 0.19 -2.94
C TYR A 36 13.85 -0.89 -3.81
N GLN A 37 13.32 -1.13 -5.02
CA GLN A 37 13.92 -2.09 -5.95
C GLN A 37 15.33 -1.67 -6.41
N ASN A 38 15.63 -0.36 -6.45
CA ASN A 38 16.93 0.16 -6.87
C ASN A 38 17.92 0.35 -5.71
N ASP A 39 17.47 0.95 -4.61
CA ASP A 39 18.31 1.34 -3.46
C ASP A 39 18.29 0.30 -2.34
N GLY A 40 17.33 -0.62 -2.36
CA GLY A 40 17.13 -1.61 -1.30
C GLY A 40 16.59 -1.03 0.01
N ASN A 41 16.26 0.27 0.05
CA ASN A 41 15.84 0.96 1.27
C ASN A 41 14.31 0.94 1.47
N PRO A 42 13.79 0.20 2.47
CA PRO A 42 12.35 0.05 2.66
C PRO A 42 11.70 1.25 3.36
N VAL A 43 12.48 2.20 3.91
CA VAL A 43 11.97 3.31 4.75
C VAL A 43 10.84 4.08 4.05
N GLY A 44 11.05 4.50 2.80
CA GLY A 44 10.04 5.25 2.05
C GLY A 44 8.78 4.41 1.80
N VAL A 45 8.95 3.12 1.46
CA VAL A 45 7.83 2.19 1.24
C VAL A 45 7.05 2.02 2.54
N THR A 46 7.72 1.78 3.66
CA THR A 46 7.08 1.58 4.97
C THR A 46 6.30 2.81 5.41
N GLU A 47 6.86 4.01 5.23
CA GLU A 47 6.21 5.25 5.63
C GLU A 47 4.94 5.52 4.79
N LYS A 48 5.03 5.34 3.47
CA LYS A 48 3.89 5.53 2.55
C LYS A 48 2.85 4.41 2.69
N ALA A 49 3.28 3.18 2.89
CA ALA A 49 2.39 2.06 3.15
C ALA A 49 1.63 2.23 4.48
N GLY A 50 2.25 2.80 5.52
CA GLY A 50 1.56 3.19 6.75
C GLY A 50 0.43 4.20 6.50
N LYS A 51 0.71 5.26 5.72
CA LYS A 51 -0.31 6.25 5.32
C LYS A 51 -1.42 5.62 4.46
N ALA A 52 -1.07 4.72 3.55
CA ALA A 52 -2.05 3.96 2.76
C ALA A 52 -2.95 3.09 3.64
N LEU A 53 -2.40 2.49 4.70
CA LEU A 53 -3.13 1.66 5.64
C LEU A 53 -4.13 2.48 6.47
N GLU A 54 -3.75 3.68 6.91
CA GLU A 54 -4.70 4.64 7.51
C GLU A 54 -5.80 5.04 6.52
N ALA A 55 -5.44 5.40 5.29
CA ALA A 55 -6.41 5.75 4.25
C ALA A 55 -7.39 4.59 3.98
N PHE A 56 -6.93 3.34 4.04
CA PHE A 56 -7.77 2.16 3.93
C PHE A 56 -8.70 1.95 5.11
N LYS A 57 -8.24 2.22 6.35
CA LYS A 57 -9.09 2.18 7.54
C LYS A 57 -10.20 3.24 7.44
N VAL A 58 -9.85 4.46 7.06
CA VAL A 58 -10.81 5.55 6.83
C VAL A 58 -11.79 5.21 5.70
N ALA A 59 -11.30 4.69 4.58
CA ALA A 59 -12.14 4.28 3.47
C ALA A 59 -13.08 3.12 3.85
N ARG A 60 -12.67 2.20 4.73
CA ARG A 60 -13.54 1.14 5.26
C ARG A 60 -14.57 1.65 6.26
N ASP A 61 -14.24 2.67 7.04
CA ASP A 61 -15.17 3.32 7.94
C ASP A 61 -16.30 4.01 7.14
N GLN A 62 -15.92 4.75 6.11
CA GLN A 62 -16.87 5.37 5.19
C GLN A 62 -17.62 4.34 4.33
N ASN A 63 -16.93 3.28 3.89
CA ASN A 63 -17.50 2.22 3.07
C ASN A 63 -16.79 0.89 3.34
N SER A 64 -17.41 0.04 4.16
CA SER A 64 -16.85 -1.25 4.57
C SER A 64 -16.51 -2.22 3.44
N LYS A 65 -16.99 -1.97 2.20
CA LYS A 65 -16.67 -2.74 1.00
C LYS A 65 -15.62 -2.08 0.10
N ALA A 66 -15.15 -0.87 0.43
CA ALA A 66 -14.17 -0.13 -0.38
C ALA A 66 -12.81 -0.84 -0.44
N VAL A 67 -12.35 -1.40 0.68
CA VAL A 67 -11.06 -2.09 0.78
C VAL A 67 -11.25 -3.49 1.36
N ALA A 68 -10.61 -4.49 0.74
CA ALA A 68 -10.65 -5.86 1.21
C ALA A 68 -9.85 -6.02 2.50
N LYS A 69 -10.40 -6.73 3.49
CA LYS A 69 -9.71 -7.00 4.77
C LYS A 69 -8.35 -7.68 4.54
N LYS A 70 -8.31 -8.61 3.58
CA LYS A 70 -7.09 -9.31 3.17
C LYS A 70 -5.99 -8.37 2.66
N LEU A 71 -6.35 -7.31 1.94
CA LEU A 71 -5.39 -6.32 1.43
C LEU A 71 -4.74 -5.53 2.57
N VAL A 72 -5.55 -5.14 3.55
CA VAL A 72 -5.06 -4.45 4.75
C VAL A 72 -4.12 -5.37 5.53
N GLU A 73 -4.50 -6.63 5.75
CA GLU A 73 -3.65 -7.61 6.45
C GLU A 73 -2.34 -7.90 5.71
N ASP A 74 -2.35 -7.95 4.37
CA ASP A 74 -1.14 -8.17 3.58
C ASP A 74 -0.21 -6.94 3.64
N LEU A 75 -0.77 -5.73 3.55
CA LEU A 75 -0.03 -4.48 3.73
C LEU A 75 0.53 -4.35 5.15
N GLU A 76 -0.20 -4.77 6.18
CA GLU A 76 0.26 -4.75 7.57
C GLU A 76 1.41 -5.76 7.79
N LYS A 77 1.34 -6.94 7.18
CA LYS A 77 2.43 -7.93 7.18
C LYS A 77 3.65 -7.51 6.37
N ALA A 78 3.43 -6.70 5.35
CA ALA A 78 4.49 -6.09 4.55
C ALA A 78 5.25 -5.01 5.35
N LEU A 79 4.56 -4.36 6.29
CA LEU A 79 5.09 -3.33 7.18
C LEU A 79 5.73 -3.86 8.47
N ALA A 80 5.31 -5.03 8.94
CA ALA A 80 5.77 -5.70 10.16
C ALA A 80 6.99 -6.61 9.94
#